data_AF-A0A8H3HT97-F1
#
_entry.id   AF-A0A8H3HT97-F1
#
_cell.length_a   1.000
_cell.length_b   1.000
_cell.length_c   1.000
_cell.angle_alpha   90.00
_cell.angle_beta   90.00
_cell.angle_gamma   90.00
#
_symmetry.space_group_name_H-M   'P 1'
#
loop_
_entity.id
_entity.type
_entity.pdbx_description
1 polymer ?
#
loop_
_entity_poly.entity_id
_entity_poly.type
_entity_poly.pdbx_seq_one_letter_code
_entity_poly.pdbx_strand_id
1 'polypeptide(L)'
;TETAQSALSYVKSEGISVKNKHKSRPEGKFGLGSFMARTFGRRREEEEQPKEKEKSGVAERLMSYMKGVKSRAIPVWARILGVDDTKGQTGLSWHDFVKAMTDLGFEYDESSAGSRVRFDPPDRKDSSYTVHKPHPDPYLQPRRVKDIARDLKKLYGFDEKMLAGLQPAA
;
A
#
# COMPACT_ATOMS: atom_id res chain seq x y z
N THR A 1 1.70 -53.65 12.98
CA THR A 1 2.18 -52.36 13.53
C THR A 1 2.78 -51.57 12.38
N GLU A 2 2.03 -50.61 11.85
CA GLU A 2 2.45 -49.80 10.69
C GLU A 2 3.24 -48.58 11.21
N THR A 3 4.49 -48.43 10.78
CA THR A 3 5.38 -47.36 11.26
C THR A 3 5.39 -46.24 10.23
N ALA A 4 4.79 -45.09 10.57
CA ALA A 4 4.82 -43.90 9.73
C ALA A 4 6.23 -43.31 9.69
N GLN A 5 6.88 -43.35 8.53
CA GLN A 5 8.16 -42.69 8.29
C GLN A 5 7.92 -41.27 7.75
N SER A 6 8.73 -40.30 8.19
CA SER A 6 8.62 -38.93 7.75
C SER A 6 9.17 -38.76 6.33
N ALA A 7 8.57 -37.87 5.52
CA ALA A 7 8.94 -37.64 4.13
C ALA A 7 10.45 -37.31 3.92
N LEU A 8 11.11 -36.78 4.95
CA LEU A 8 12.54 -36.49 4.92
C LEU A 8 13.43 -37.74 4.99
N SER A 9 13.00 -38.81 5.67
CA SER A 9 13.79 -40.05 5.73
C SER A 9 13.75 -40.81 4.40
N TYR A 10 12.63 -40.73 3.66
CA TYR A 10 12.46 -41.38 2.37
C TYR A 10 13.40 -40.81 1.29
N VAL A 11 13.56 -39.49 1.25
CA VAL A 11 14.46 -38.82 0.29
C VAL A 11 15.93 -39.21 0.49
N LYS A 12 16.32 -39.54 1.73
CA LYS A 12 17.69 -39.95 2.05
C LYS A 12 17.95 -41.43 1.73
N SER A 13 16.93 -42.31 1.85
CA SER A 13 17.07 -43.74 1.53
C SER A 13 17.04 -44.04 0.04
N GLU A 14 16.33 -43.25 -0.77
CA GLU A 14 16.22 -43.49 -2.22
C GLU A 14 17.42 -42.97 -3.04
N GLY A 15 18.48 -42.45 -2.40
CA GLY A 15 19.69 -42.03 -3.10
C GLY A 15 19.48 -40.87 -4.08
N ILE A 16 18.36 -40.15 -3.97
CA ILE A 16 18.04 -38.99 -4.81
C ILE A 16 18.97 -37.85 -4.39
N SER A 17 20.07 -37.71 -5.13
CA SER A 17 21.03 -36.62 -4.90
C SER A 17 20.31 -35.28 -5.04
N VAL A 18 20.18 -34.52 -3.95
CA VAL A 18 19.74 -33.13 -4.01
C VAL A 18 20.78 -32.38 -4.84
N LYS A 19 20.42 -31.98 -6.06
CA LYS A 19 21.30 -31.23 -6.96
C LYS A 19 21.67 -29.91 -6.30
N ASN A 20 22.84 -29.86 -5.67
CA ASN A 20 23.45 -28.62 -5.22
C ASN A 20 23.72 -27.75 -6.44
N LYS A 21 22.93 -26.69 -6.62
CA LYS A 21 23.08 -25.74 -7.72
C LYS A 21 24.30 -24.86 -7.42
N HIS A 22 25.48 -25.32 -7.81
CA HIS A 22 26.72 -24.57 -7.72
C HIS A 22 26.69 -23.41 -8.73
N LYS A 23 26.85 -22.17 -8.25
CA LYS A 23 26.94 -20.99 -9.11
C LYS A 23 28.39 -20.86 -9.58
N SER A 24 28.72 -21.44 -10.72
CA SER A 24 30.02 -21.26 -11.38
C SER A 24 30.16 -19.82 -11.88
N ARG A 25 31.16 -19.09 -11.38
CA ARG A 25 31.59 -17.81 -11.97
C ARG A 25 32.63 -18.11 -13.06
N PRO A 26 32.49 -17.61 -14.30
CA PRO A 26 33.57 -17.68 -15.27
C PRO A 26 34.68 -16.69 -14.90
N GLU A 27 35.88 -17.21 -14.67
CA GLU A 27 37.14 -16.48 -14.78
C GLU A 27 37.35 -16.14 -16.27
N GLY A 28 37.34 -14.86 -16.62
CA GLY A 28 37.59 -14.43 -18.00
C GLY A 28 36.96 -13.09 -18.35
N LYS A 29 37.77 -12.04 -18.27
CA LYS A 29 37.48 -10.63 -18.59
C LYS A 29 36.76 -10.45 -19.94
N PHE A 30 35.48 -10.10 -19.91
CA PHE A 30 34.84 -9.25 -20.93
C PHE A 30 33.89 -8.27 -20.22
N GLY A 31 34.04 -6.99 -20.54
CA GLY A 31 33.60 -5.86 -19.73
C GLY A 31 32.11 -5.79 -19.43
N LEU A 32 31.81 -5.52 -18.16
CA LEU A 32 30.55 -4.91 -17.74
C LEU A 32 30.86 -3.84 -16.69
N GLY A 33 31.53 -2.77 -17.13
CA GLY A 33 31.41 -1.50 -16.45
C GLY A 33 29.94 -1.07 -16.49
N SER A 34 29.44 -0.54 -15.37
CA SER A 34 28.24 0.32 -15.28
C SER A 34 26.99 -0.17 -14.52
N PHE A 35 27.08 -1.04 -13.49
CA PHE A 35 25.91 -1.27 -12.61
C PHE A 35 26.12 -1.30 -11.09
N MET A 36 27.33 -1.14 -10.55
CA MET A 36 27.54 -1.09 -9.07
C MET A 36 28.58 -0.05 -8.64
N ALA A 37 28.35 1.22 -8.94
CA ALA A 37 29.20 2.30 -8.40
C ALA A 37 28.40 3.56 -8.05
N ARG A 38 27.20 3.44 -7.43
CA ARG A 38 26.42 4.64 -7.10
C ARG A 38 25.61 4.66 -5.80
N THR A 39 25.95 3.86 -4.78
CA THR A 39 25.21 3.93 -3.50
C THR A 39 26.05 4.02 -2.22
N PHE A 40 27.38 4.13 -2.27
CA PHE A 40 28.16 4.40 -1.06
C PHE A 40 29.25 5.46 -1.28
N GLY A 41 28.98 6.66 -0.76
CA GLY A 41 30.02 7.58 -0.30
C GLY A 41 30.50 8.66 -1.27
N ARG A 42 29.75 9.77 -1.38
CA ARG A 42 30.37 11.10 -1.50
C ARG A 42 29.42 12.19 -1.04
N ARG A 43 29.51 12.53 0.26
CA ARG A 43 28.94 13.76 0.83
C ARG A 43 29.73 14.92 0.23
N ARG A 44 29.16 15.54 -0.81
CA ARG A 44 29.54 16.87 -1.30
C ARG A 44 28.45 17.80 -0.82
N GLU A 45 28.84 18.77 -0.01
CA GLU A 45 28.01 19.92 0.32
C GLU A 45 27.79 20.70 -0.99
N GLU A 46 26.62 20.53 -1.56
CA GLU A 46 26.01 21.46 -2.50
C GLU A 46 24.64 21.80 -1.90
N GLU A 47 24.44 23.09 -1.67
CA GLU A 47 23.18 23.69 -1.24
C GLU A 47 22.10 23.39 -2.29
N GLU A 48 21.46 22.23 -2.17
CA GLU A 48 20.22 21.97 -2.87
C GLU A 48 19.09 22.62 -2.08
N GLN A 49 18.72 23.82 -2.52
CA GLN A 49 17.43 24.43 -2.22
C GLN A 49 16.34 23.36 -2.31
N PRO A 50 15.47 23.20 -1.30
CA PRO A 50 14.34 22.30 -1.43
C PRO A 50 13.46 22.84 -2.56
N LYS A 51 13.51 22.21 -3.73
CA LYS A 51 12.50 22.41 -4.76
C LYS A 51 11.17 21.97 -4.15
N GLU A 52 10.42 22.94 -3.67
CA GLU A 52 8.99 22.87 -3.41
C GLU A 52 8.28 22.48 -4.71
N LYS A 53 8.29 21.17 -5.02
CA LYS A 53 7.57 20.62 -6.16
C LYS A 53 6.08 20.64 -5.82
N GLU A 54 5.39 21.68 -6.28
CA GLU A 54 4.01 21.62 -6.82
C GLU A 54 2.97 20.81 -6.02
N LYS A 55 2.97 20.91 -4.68
CA LYS A 55 1.92 20.32 -3.85
C LYS A 55 0.60 21.10 -3.91
N SER A 56 0.57 22.27 -4.53
CA SER A 56 -0.58 23.18 -4.54
C SER A 56 -1.80 22.59 -5.25
N GLY A 57 -1.62 21.91 -6.39
CA GLY A 57 -2.75 21.35 -7.13
C GLY A 57 -3.40 20.13 -6.46
N VAL A 58 -2.61 19.24 -5.87
CA VAL A 58 -3.13 18.02 -5.22
C VAL A 58 -3.83 18.38 -3.91
N ALA A 59 -3.28 19.32 -3.13
CA ALA A 59 -3.89 19.76 -1.88
C ALA A 59 -5.23 20.48 -2.10
N GLU A 60 -5.36 21.31 -3.15
CA GLU A 60 -6.64 21.94 -3.52
C GLU A 60 -7.68 20.92 -3.98
N ARG A 61 -7.30 19.95 -4.82
CA ARG A 61 -8.18 18.85 -5.23
C ARG A 61 -8.59 17.98 -4.03
N LEU A 62 -7.67 17.77 -3.10
CA LEU A 62 -7.94 17.02 -1.89
C LEU A 62 -8.92 17.75 -0.97
N MET A 63 -8.78 19.07 -0.81
CA MET A 63 -9.79 19.86 -0.10
C MET A 63 -11.16 19.80 -0.81
N SER A 64 -11.18 19.75 -2.14
CA SER A 64 -12.42 19.55 -2.91
C SER A 64 -13.07 18.19 -2.62
N TYR A 65 -12.28 17.12 -2.59
CA TYR A 65 -12.75 15.79 -2.21
C TYR A 65 -13.29 15.74 -0.78
N MET A 66 -12.52 16.27 0.17
CA MET A 66 -12.85 16.26 1.58
C MET A 66 -14.07 17.16 1.88
N LYS A 67 -14.27 18.27 1.17
CA LYS A 67 -15.43 19.17 1.32
C LYS A 67 -16.76 18.50 0.97
N GLY A 68 -16.74 17.49 0.09
CA GLY A 68 -17.92 16.70 -0.28
C GLY A 68 -18.25 15.58 0.71
N VAL A 69 -17.38 15.32 1.69
CA VAL A 69 -17.55 14.18 2.60
C VAL A 69 -18.75 14.41 3.51
N LYS A 70 -19.71 13.48 3.45
CA LYS A 70 -20.86 13.48 4.36
C LYS A 70 -20.38 13.29 5.80
N SER A 71 -21.02 13.98 6.75
CA SER A 71 -20.68 13.91 8.18
C SER A 71 -20.61 12.48 8.74
N ARG A 72 -21.40 11.56 8.17
CA ARG A 72 -21.41 10.14 8.55
C ARG A 72 -20.14 9.36 8.16
N ALA A 73 -19.40 9.82 7.15
CA ALA A 73 -18.17 9.17 6.70
C ALA A 73 -16.91 9.67 7.45
N ILE A 74 -16.99 10.82 8.12
CA ILE A 74 -15.92 11.39 8.95
C ILE A 74 -15.36 10.39 9.97
N PRO A 75 -16.16 9.67 10.79
CA PRO A 75 -15.62 8.72 11.76
C PRO A 75 -14.88 7.54 11.11
N VAL A 76 -15.29 7.13 9.91
CA VAL A 76 -14.61 6.07 9.15
C VAL A 76 -13.27 6.58 8.63
N TRP A 77 -13.25 7.79 8.07
CA TRP A 77 -12.03 8.43 7.60
C TRP A 77 -11.05 8.73 8.72
N ALA A 78 -11.52 9.09 9.92
CA ALA A 78 -10.67 9.26 11.10
C ALA A 78 -9.97 7.95 11.49
N ARG A 79 -10.65 6.80 11.35
CA ARG A 79 -10.02 5.48 11.56
C ARG A 79 -9.02 5.12 10.48
N ILE A 80 -9.27 5.50 9.22
CA ILE A 80 -8.36 5.23 8.11
C ILE A 80 -7.13 6.13 8.17
N LEU A 81 -7.28 7.43 8.41
CA LEU A 81 -6.16 8.39 8.36
C LEU A 81 -5.46 8.57 9.71
N GLY A 82 -6.15 8.35 10.83
CA GLY A 82 -5.58 8.37 12.19
C GLY A 82 -4.78 7.12 12.54
N VAL A 83 -4.13 6.50 11.54
CA VAL A 83 -3.28 5.32 11.75
C VAL A 83 -1.97 5.78 12.39
N ASP A 84 -1.87 5.55 13.69
CA ASP A 84 -0.60 5.69 14.42
C ASP A 84 0.16 4.35 14.44
N ASP A 85 1.48 4.41 14.36
CA ASP A 85 2.34 3.23 14.54
C ASP A 85 2.48 2.80 16.00
N THR A 86 2.14 3.68 16.94
CA THR A 86 2.23 3.47 18.38
C THR A 86 0.91 3.03 19.01
N LYS A 87 -0.24 3.42 18.45
CA LYS A 87 -1.56 3.04 18.95
C LYS A 87 -2.07 1.81 18.19
N GLY A 88 -2.68 0.87 18.92
CA GLY A 88 -3.32 -0.29 18.31
C GLY A 88 -4.38 0.15 17.31
N GLN A 89 -4.25 -0.30 16.07
CA GLN A 89 -5.18 0.02 15.00
C GLN A 89 -6.36 -0.96 15.07
N THR A 90 -7.58 -0.45 15.14
CA THR A 90 -8.79 -1.28 15.01
C THR A 90 -8.98 -1.64 13.54
N GLY A 91 -9.43 -2.86 13.26
CA GLY A 91 -9.79 -3.21 11.89
C GLY A 91 -11.01 -2.39 11.40
N LEU A 92 -11.31 -2.51 10.11
CA LEU A 92 -12.38 -1.75 9.47
C LEU A 92 -13.21 -2.67 8.58
N SER A 93 -14.53 -2.53 8.60
CA SER A 93 -15.37 -3.29 7.67
C SER A 93 -15.05 -2.87 6.23
N TRP A 94 -14.91 -3.84 5.32
CA TRP A 94 -14.75 -3.56 3.89
C TRP A 94 -15.89 -2.69 3.36
N HIS A 95 -17.12 -2.97 3.79
CA HIS A 95 -18.30 -2.20 3.38
C HIS A 95 -18.21 -0.74 3.81
N ASP A 96 -17.76 -0.48 5.03
CA ASP A 96 -17.59 0.89 5.54
C ASP A 96 -16.51 1.64 4.75
N PHE A 97 -15.42 0.95 4.40
CA PHE A 97 -14.36 1.50 3.55
C PHE A 97 -14.87 1.85 2.15
N VAL A 98 -15.56 0.93 1.48
CA VAL A 98 -16.16 1.16 0.15
C VAL A 98 -17.11 2.36 0.21
N LYS A 99 -17.99 2.39 1.21
CA LYS A 99 -18.95 3.47 1.40
C LYS A 99 -18.25 4.82 1.60
N ALA A 100 -17.21 4.87 2.43
CA ALA A 100 -16.43 6.08 2.67
C ALA A 100 -15.74 6.60 1.41
N MET A 101 -15.21 5.71 0.57
CA MET A 101 -14.64 6.06 -0.74
C MET A 101 -15.72 6.59 -1.70
N THR A 102 -16.86 5.91 -1.81
CA THR A 102 -17.96 6.35 -2.68
C THR A 102 -18.59 7.65 -2.23
N ASP A 103 -18.68 7.90 -0.91
CA ASP A 103 -19.20 9.16 -0.35
C ASP A 103 -18.26 10.34 -0.65
N LEU A 104 -16.98 10.08 -0.89
CA LEU A 104 -15.99 11.06 -1.32
C LEU A 104 -16.02 11.29 -2.86
N GLY A 105 -16.87 10.54 -3.57
CA GLY A 105 -17.09 10.67 -5.02
C GLY A 105 -16.25 9.72 -5.87
N PHE A 106 -15.59 8.74 -5.26
CA PHE A 106 -14.90 7.70 -6.04
C PHE A 106 -15.91 6.72 -6.64
N GLU A 107 -15.72 6.36 -7.90
CA GLU A 107 -16.49 5.33 -8.57
C GLU A 107 -15.94 3.95 -8.18
N TYR A 108 -16.84 3.04 -7.83
CA TYR A 108 -16.51 1.69 -7.37
C TYR A 108 -16.71 0.68 -8.48
N ASP A 109 -15.61 0.11 -8.98
CA ASP A 109 -15.62 -0.86 -10.07
C ASP A 109 -15.23 -2.27 -9.57
N GLU A 110 -16.23 -3.14 -9.43
CA GLU A 110 -16.07 -4.58 -9.14
C GLU A 110 -15.93 -5.44 -10.40
N SER A 111 -15.89 -4.87 -11.62
CA SER A 111 -15.82 -5.64 -12.86
C SER A 111 -14.51 -6.42 -13.03
N SER A 112 -13.50 -6.09 -12.25
CA SER A 112 -12.22 -6.79 -12.21
C SER A 112 -12.41 -8.21 -11.67
N ALA A 113 -12.41 -9.19 -12.56
CA ALA A 113 -12.50 -10.61 -12.21
C ALA A 113 -11.48 -10.98 -11.11
N GLY A 114 -11.97 -11.34 -9.92
CA GLY A 114 -11.17 -11.73 -8.76
C GLY A 114 -11.45 -10.89 -7.51
N SER A 115 -10.54 -10.96 -6.54
CA SER A 115 -10.63 -10.16 -5.30
C SER A 115 -10.05 -8.75 -5.46
N ARG A 116 -9.80 -8.28 -6.68
CA ARG A 116 -9.27 -6.93 -6.96
C ARG A 116 -10.40 -5.97 -7.24
N VAL A 117 -10.39 -4.83 -6.57
CA VAL A 117 -11.42 -3.82 -6.75
C VAL A 117 -10.75 -2.47 -7.01
N ARG A 118 -11.29 -1.75 -7.99
CA ARG A 118 -10.76 -0.46 -8.44
C ARG A 118 -11.68 0.67 -7.98
N PHE A 119 -11.05 1.75 -7.53
CA PHE A 119 -11.69 3.00 -7.16
C PHE A 119 -11.16 4.10 -8.09
N ASP A 120 -12.03 4.65 -8.91
CA ASP A 120 -11.67 5.74 -9.82
C ASP A 120 -11.99 7.09 -9.18
N PRO A 121 -11.01 8.02 -9.12
CA PRO A 121 -11.24 9.35 -8.55
C PRO A 121 -12.21 10.16 -9.42
N PRO A 122 -12.97 11.10 -8.83
CA PRO A 122 -13.86 11.95 -9.60
C PRO A 122 -13.13 12.94 -10.52
N ASP A 123 -11.86 13.24 -10.24
CA ASP A 123 -10.99 13.96 -11.18
C ASP A 123 -10.18 12.96 -12.01
N ARG A 124 -10.28 13.07 -13.34
CA ARG A 124 -9.56 12.22 -14.30
C ARG A 124 -8.05 12.44 -14.30
N LYS A 125 -7.56 13.52 -13.68
CA LYS A 125 -6.12 13.79 -13.55
C LYS A 125 -5.44 12.90 -12.51
N ASP A 126 -6.21 12.41 -11.55
CA ASP A 126 -5.68 11.60 -10.46
C ASP A 126 -5.74 10.10 -10.83
N SER A 127 -4.80 9.31 -10.29
CA SER A 127 -4.65 7.90 -10.65
C SER A 127 -5.69 7.03 -9.95
N SER A 128 -6.18 5.97 -10.58
CA SER A 128 -7.08 5.00 -9.94
C SER A 128 -6.42 4.26 -8.78
N TYR A 129 -7.16 4.00 -7.70
CA TYR A 129 -6.68 3.21 -6.58
C TYR A 129 -7.23 1.78 -6.64
N THR A 130 -6.35 0.77 -6.57
CA THR A 130 -6.75 -0.64 -6.60
C THR A 130 -6.39 -1.31 -5.28
N VAL A 131 -7.35 -2.01 -4.68
CA VAL A 131 -7.17 -2.72 -3.41
C VAL A 131 -7.80 -4.10 -3.48
N HIS A 132 -7.29 -5.03 -2.67
CA HIS A 132 -7.83 -6.39 -2.64
C HIS A 132 -8.93 -6.48 -1.59
N LYS A 133 -10.13 -6.88 -2.03
CA LYS A 133 -11.26 -7.22 -1.17
C LYS A 133 -10.84 -8.34 -0.23
N PRO A 134 -11.01 -8.16 1.09
CA PRO A 134 -10.69 -9.20 2.04
C PRO A 134 -11.65 -10.38 1.84
N HIS A 135 -11.10 -11.59 1.86
CA HIS A 135 -11.82 -12.85 1.74
C HIS A 135 -11.05 -13.92 2.54
N PRO A 136 -11.72 -14.81 3.32
CA PRO A 136 -13.18 -15.01 3.41
C PRO A 136 -13.90 -14.00 4.32
N ASP A 137 -13.19 -13.38 5.27
CA ASP A 137 -13.79 -12.42 6.20
C ASP A 137 -13.91 -11.03 5.53
N PRO A 138 -15.08 -10.37 5.54
CA PRO A 138 -15.27 -9.03 4.99
C PRO A 138 -14.62 -7.91 5.81
N TYR A 139 -13.72 -8.23 6.75
CA TYR A 139 -13.04 -7.27 7.61
C TYR A 139 -11.61 -6.97 7.13
N LEU A 140 -11.26 -5.70 7.03
CA LEU A 140 -9.89 -5.24 6.80
C LEU A 140 -9.11 -5.34 8.10
N GLN A 141 -8.10 -6.19 8.09
CA GLN A 141 -7.16 -6.28 9.20
C GLN A 141 -6.45 -4.95 9.44
N PRO A 142 -6.06 -4.64 10.69
CA PRO A 142 -5.37 -3.41 11.05
C PRO A 142 -4.20 -3.05 10.13
N ARG A 143 -3.35 -4.05 9.78
CA ARG A 143 -2.22 -3.88 8.87
C ARG A 143 -2.66 -3.39 7.48
N ARG A 144 -3.76 -3.92 6.95
CA ARG A 144 -4.32 -3.51 5.65
C ARG A 144 -4.85 -2.09 5.69
N VAL A 145 -5.49 -1.70 6.79
CA VAL A 145 -5.93 -0.31 6.98
C VAL A 145 -4.73 0.64 6.96
N LYS A 146 -3.60 0.27 7.58
CA LYS A 146 -2.36 1.07 7.52
C LYS A 146 -1.83 1.22 6.10
N ASP A 147 -1.81 0.12 5.34
CA ASP A 147 -1.33 0.14 3.95
C ASP A 147 -2.22 1.03 3.08
N ILE A 148 -3.55 0.93 3.24
CA ILE A 148 -4.52 1.80 2.56
C ILE A 148 -4.26 3.27 2.89
N ALA A 149 -4.11 3.62 4.18
CA ALA A 149 -3.85 4.99 4.60
C ALA A 149 -2.57 5.55 3.98
N ARG A 150 -1.50 4.75 3.97
CA ARG A 150 -0.22 5.10 3.36
C ARG A 150 -0.36 5.34 1.86
N ASP A 151 -1.12 4.51 1.16
CA ASP A 151 -1.30 4.62 -0.29
C ASP A 151 -2.16 5.83 -0.66
N LEU A 152 -3.24 6.09 0.08
CA LEU A 152 -4.07 7.30 -0.11
C LEU A 152 -3.27 8.58 0.15
N LYS A 153 -2.40 8.58 1.17
CA LYS A 153 -1.49 9.70 1.44
C LYS A 153 -0.47 9.91 0.32
N LYS A 154 0.03 8.83 -0.29
CA LYS A 154 0.99 8.92 -1.40
C LYS A 154 0.35 9.37 -2.71
N LEU A 155 -0.81 8.82 -3.04
CA LEU A 155 -1.48 9.07 -4.32
C LEU A 155 -2.18 10.42 -4.34
N TYR A 156 -2.91 10.73 -3.27
CA TYR A 156 -3.80 11.88 -3.23
C TYR A 156 -3.42 12.89 -2.14
N GLY A 157 -2.40 12.62 -1.34
CA GLY A 157 -1.97 13.54 -0.28
C GLY A 157 -2.86 13.52 0.97
N PHE A 158 -3.75 12.54 1.13
CA PHE A 158 -4.69 12.47 2.26
C PHE A 158 -3.93 12.53 3.59
N ASP A 159 -4.33 13.46 4.46
CA ASP A 159 -3.71 13.64 5.78
C ASP A 159 -4.79 13.88 6.85
N GLU A 160 -4.49 13.48 8.08
CA GLU A 160 -5.42 13.60 9.22
C GLU A 160 -5.87 15.05 9.45
N LYS A 161 -4.98 16.01 9.19
CA LYS A 161 -5.25 17.46 9.30
C LYS A 161 -6.43 17.91 8.44
N MET A 162 -6.73 17.20 7.36
CA MET A 162 -7.83 17.54 6.47
C MET A 162 -9.18 17.20 7.09
N LEU A 163 -9.25 16.17 7.94
CA LEU A 163 -10.45 15.88 8.72
C LEU A 163 -10.67 16.88 9.85
N ALA A 164 -9.61 17.41 10.45
CA ALA A 164 -9.72 18.35 11.57
C ALA A 164 -10.51 19.62 11.17
N GLY A 165 -10.45 20.04 9.90
CA GLY A 165 -11.24 21.16 9.39
C GLY A 165 -12.70 20.83 9.04
N LEU A 166 -13.08 19.55 9.04
CA LEU A 166 -14.41 19.04 8.68
C LEU A 166 -15.20 18.52 9.87
N GLN A 167 -14.57 18.35 11.04
CA GLN A 167 -15.30 18.00 12.23
C GLN A 167 -16.31 19.12 12.52
N PRO A 168 -17.61 18.82 12.65
CA PRO A 168 -18.55 19.82 13.10
C PRO A 168 -18.05 20.33 14.46
N ALA A 169 -17.99 21.65 14.63
CA ALA A 169 -17.81 22.24 15.95
C ALA A 169 -18.85 21.57 16.87
N ALA A 170 -18.35 20.89 17.90
CA ALA A 170 -19.16 20.11 18.83
C ALA A 170 -20.23 20.98 19.51
#